data_AF-A0A521S9Y3-F1
#
_entry.id   AF-A0A521S9Y3-F1
#
_cell.length_a   1.000
_cell.length_b   1.000
_cell.length_c   1.000
_cell.angle_alpha   90.00
_cell.angle_beta   90.00
_cell.angle_gamma   90.00
#
_symmetry.space_group_name_H-M   'P 1'
#
loop_
_entity.id
_entity.type
_entity.pdbx_description
1 polymer ?
#
loop_
_entity_poly.entity_id
_entity_poly.type
_entity_poly.pdbx_seq_one_letter_code
_entity_poly.pdbx_strand_id
1 'polypeptide(L)'
;MSTNASKNQSQKCPHCGALMREYWHRLTPGLVSALVKLHRAVRYYNRNRIHIHDDMKIGARPDFRLTDNEWTNFTKLRFHALAAKIDDESSHSGFWLITRRGAQFLRGLTAVPQRVKTYRNRVIDHDEKLVTIRDYQRKVTWFEREFDYDIAMPETKVELPALMPISLGVVYRFEMAREPQRQLFA
;
A
#
# COMPACT_ATOMS: atom_id res chain seq x y z
N MET A 1 30.90 37.06 -21.35
CA MET A 1 29.56 37.51 -20.91
C MET A 1 28.55 36.39 -21.14
N SER A 2 28.05 35.77 -20.07
CA SER A 2 26.71 35.16 -20.00
C SER A 2 26.47 34.75 -18.55
N THR A 3 25.59 35.51 -17.92
CA THR A 3 25.15 35.40 -16.53
C THR A 3 24.09 34.31 -16.41
N ASN A 4 24.41 33.18 -15.76
CA ASN A 4 23.39 32.23 -15.32
C ASN A 4 22.85 32.64 -13.95
N ALA A 5 22.04 33.70 -13.95
CA ALA A 5 21.15 34.05 -12.85
C ALA A 5 19.81 33.35 -13.06
N SER A 6 19.59 32.22 -12.37
CA SER A 6 18.29 31.55 -12.28
C SER A 6 17.84 31.48 -10.81
N LYS A 7 17.26 32.61 -10.39
CA LYS A 7 16.40 32.91 -9.24
C LYS A 7 16.09 31.78 -8.24
N ASN A 8 16.55 32.05 -7.02
CA ASN A 8 16.14 31.49 -5.74
C ASN A 8 14.63 31.78 -5.50
N GLN A 9 13.73 30.96 -6.03
CA GLN A 9 12.30 31.09 -5.77
C GLN A 9 11.94 30.28 -4.52
N SER A 10 11.17 30.89 -3.62
CA SER A 10 10.92 30.46 -2.24
C SER A 10 10.69 28.96 -2.10
N GLN A 11 11.71 28.25 -1.59
CA GLN A 11 11.63 26.81 -1.32
C GLN A 11 10.64 26.44 -0.21
N LYS A 12 9.89 27.40 0.33
CA LYS A 12 8.90 27.23 1.39
C LYS A 12 7.58 27.83 0.95
N CYS A 13 6.50 27.13 1.26
CA CYS A 13 5.13 27.57 1.02
C CYS A 13 4.86 28.86 1.82
N PRO A 14 4.34 29.94 1.21
CA PRO A 14 4.09 31.19 1.90
C PRO A 14 2.98 31.09 2.96
N HIS A 15 2.07 30.12 2.83
CA HIS A 15 0.94 29.94 3.75
C HIS A 15 1.25 29.06 4.96
N CYS A 16 2.05 28.00 4.78
CA CYS A 16 2.29 27.00 5.85
C CYS A 16 3.76 26.75 6.16
N GLY A 17 4.69 27.44 5.50
CA GLY A 17 6.14 27.27 5.70
C GLY A 17 6.71 25.94 5.20
N ALA A 18 5.86 25.02 4.71
CA ALA A 18 6.30 23.69 4.25
C ALA A 18 7.25 23.78 3.06
N LEU A 19 8.29 22.95 3.05
CA LEU A 19 9.27 22.93 1.96
C LEU A 19 8.61 22.46 0.65
N MET A 20 8.71 23.29 -0.40
CA MET A 20 8.27 22.98 -1.76
C MET A 20 9.37 22.24 -2.52
N ARG A 21 9.78 21.08 -1.98
CA ARG A 21 10.80 20.22 -2.57
C ARG A 21 10.20 18.91 -3.02
N GLU A 22 10.67 18.45 -4.17
CA GLU A 22 10.36 17.12 -4.70
C GLU A 22 11.48 16.17 -4.30
N TYR A 23 11.13 14.92 -3.98
CA TYR A 23 12.08 13.92 -3.55
C TYR A 23 11.92 12.63 -4.33
N TRP A 24 13.03 12.14 -4.88
CA TRP A 24 13.10 10.78 -5.42
C TRP A 24 13.41 9.80 -4.28
N HIS A 25 12.53 8.82 -4.10
CA HIS A 25 12.73 7.73 -3.15
C HIS A 25 13.02 6.45 -3.91
N ARG A 26 14.17 5.85 -3.61
CA ARG A 26 14.60 4.58 -4.20
C ARG A 26 14.14 3.41 -3.35
N LEU A 27 13.69 2.34 -3.99
CA LEU A 27 13.49 1.05 -3.36
C LEU A 27 14.85 0.40 -3.08
N THR A 28 15.35 0.56 -1.85
CA THR A 28 16.63 0.00 -1.41
C THR A 28 16.48 -1.42 -0.87
N PRO A 29 17.56 -2.21 -0.79
CA PRO A 29 17.52 -3.53 -0.15
C PRO A 29 17.02 -3.48 1.29
N GLY A 30 17.33 -2.42 2.06
CA GLY A 30 16.81 -2.23 3.41
C GLY A 30 15.30 -2.04 3.48
N LEU A 31 14.70 -1.37 2.50
CA LEU A 31 13.23 -1.27 2.40
C LEU A 31 12.60 -2.62 2.08
N VAL A 32 13.19 -3.37 1.15
CA VAL A 32 12.72 -4.71 0.81
C VAL A 32 12.86 -5.66 2.00
N SER A 33 13.97 -5.58 2.74
CA SER A 33 14.16 -6.28 4.03
C SER A 33 13.03 -5.96 5.01
N ALA A 34 12.72 -4.68 5.22
CA ALA A 34 11.63 -4.25 6.10
C ALA A 34 10.26 -4.80 5.65
N LEU A 35 9.99 -4.84 4.35
CA LEU A 35 8.75 -5.42 3.79
C LEU A 35 8.67 -6.94 4.02
N VAL A 36 9.77 -7.68 3.84
CA VAL A 36 9.85 -9.11 4.14
C VAL A 36 9.63 -9.37 5.63
N LYS A 37 10.21 -8.54 6.50
CA LYS A 37 9.98 -8.61 7.96
C LYS A 37 8.52 -8.34 8.31
N LEU A 38 7.88 -7.36 7.67
CA LEU A 38 6.45 -7.12 7.85
C LEU A 38 5.63 -8.36 7.46
N HIS A 39 5.97 -9.02 6.34
CA HIS A 39 5.30 -10.25 5.91
C HIS A 39 5.43 -11.38 6.93
N ARG A 40 6.62 -11.56 7.50
CA ARG A 40 6.85 -12.51 8.59
C ARG A 40 6.03 -12.20 9.82
N ALA A 41 5.98 -10.93 10.23
CA ALA A 41 5.16 -10.51 11.36
C ALA A 41 3.67 -10.79 11.10
N VAL A 42 3.17 -10.49 9.90
CA VAL A 42 1.80 -10.79 9.48
C VAL A 42 1.50 -12.28 9.57
N ARG A 43 2.39 -13.15 9.07
CA ARG A 43 2.24 -14.61 9.19
C ARG A 43 2.30 -15.09 10.64
N TYR A 44 3.20 -14.53 11.44
CA TYR A 44 3.40 -14.91 12.83
C TYR A 44 2.19 -14.57 13.70
N TYR A 45 1.68 -13.35 13.59
CA TYR A 45 0.51 -12.89 14.36
C TYR A 45 -0.82 -13.27 13.71
N ASN A 46 -0.80 -13.86 12.51
CA ASN A 46 -1.97 -14.20 11.70
C ASN A 46 -2.95 -13.02 11.51
N ARG A 47 -2.41 -11.80 11.31
CA ARG A 47 -3.18 -10.57 11.06
C ARG A 47 -2.41 -9.63 10.15
N ASN A 48 -3.08 -8.97 9.21
CA ASN A 48 -2.43 -8.00 8.31
C ASN A 48 -2.31 -6.59 8.92
N ARG A 49 -2.85 -6.34 10.12
CA ARG A 49 -2.71 -5.07 10.84
C ARG A 49 -1.64 -5.22 11.90
N ILE A 50 -0.48 -4.58 11.72
CA ILE A 50 0.71 -4.72 12.57
C ILE A 50 1.16 -3.35 13.10
N HIS A 51 1.39 -3.24 14.41
CA HIS A 51 1.97 -2.05 15.02
C HIS A 51 3.50 -2.10 14.90
N ILE A 52 4.10 -1.27 14.04
CA ILE A 52 5.53 -1.44 13.69
C ILE A 52 6.49 -1.17 14.85
N HIS A 53 6.06 -0.42 15.86
CA HIS A 53 6.89 -0.13 17.03
C HIS A 53 6.79 -1.25 18.08
N ASP A 54 5.57 -1.63 18.46
CA ASP A 54 5.38 -2.58 19.55
C ASP A 54 5.54 -4.02 19.07
N ASP A 55 4.98 -4.36 17.90
CA ASP A 55 5.02 -5.73 17.38
C ASP A 55 6.36 -6.06 16.71
N MET A 56 7.09 -5.04 16.20
CA MET A 56 8.29 -5.23 15.38
C MET A 56 9.56 -4.53 15.89
N LYS A 57 9.53 -3.76 16.99
CA LYS A 57 10.74 -3.09 17.55
C LYS A 57 11.03 -3.42 19.00
N ILE A 58 10.24 -2.93 19.96
CA ILE A 58 10.58 -2.98 21.41
C ILE A 58 10.55 -4.40 21.99
N GLY A 59 9.64 -5.26 21.55
CA GLY A 59 9.50 -6.65 22.03
C GLY A 59 9.56 -7.71 20.93
N ALA A 60 10.04 -7.34 19.75
CA ALA A 60 9.91 -8.18 18.58
C ALA A 60 10.88 -9.36 18.55
N ARG A 61 10.42 -10.48 18.00
CA ARG A 61 11.27 -11.64 17.73
C ARG A 61 12.41 -11.26 16.78
N PRO A 62 13.61 -11.86 16.95
CA PRO A 62 14.76 -11.58 16.07
C PRO A 62 14.44 -11.72 14.57
N ASP A 63 13.57 -12.66 14.23
CA ASP A 63 13.23 -13.07 12.86
C ASP A 63 12.59 -11.95 12.01
N PHE A 64 11.91 -11.00 12.66
CA PHE A 64 11.21 -9.88 12.04
C PHE A 64 11.40 -8.54 12.76
N ARG A 65 12.37 -8.44 13.67
CA ARG A 65 12.70 -7.18 14.35
C ARG A 65 13.25 -6.15 13.37
N LEU A 66 12.68 -4.96 13.38
CA LEU A 66 13.15 -3.81 12.61
C LEU A 66 14.37 -3.19 13.28
N THR A 67 15.35 -2.83 12.47
CA THR A 67 16.41 -1.90 12.86
C THR A 67 15.88 -0.46 12.87
N ASP A 68 16.58 0.46 13.54
CA ASP A 68 16.20 1.88 13.53
C ASP A 68 16.11 2.45 12.11
N ASN A 69 17.07 2.09 11.26
CA ASN A 69 17.09 2.51 9.87
C ASN A 69 15.89 1.96 9.08
N GLU A 70 15.51 0.70 9.27
CA GLU A 70 14.32 0.14 8.61
C GLU A 70 13.03 0.81 9.11
N TRP A 71 12.92 1.04 10.42
CA TRP A 71 11.77 1.69 11.04
C TRP A 71 11.58 3.13 10.55
N THR A 72 12.62 3.96 10.56
CA THR A 72 12.51 5.35 10.10
C THR A 72 12.22 5.45 8.60
N ASN A 73 12.65 4.47 7.80
CA ASN A 73 12.43 4.46 6.36
C ASN A 73 11.11 3.80 5.93
N PHE A 74 10.32 3.26 6.85
CA PHE A 74 9.10 2.50 6.55
C PHE A 74 8.07 3.28 5.71
N THR A 75 7.97 4.59 5.92
CA THR A 75 7.12 5.49 5.12
C THR A 75 7.39 5.42 3.62
N LYS A 76 8.62 5.10 3.21
CA LYS A 76 8.97 4.97 1.79
C LYS A 76 8.27 3.77 1.14
N LEU A 77 7.98 2.70 1.89
CA LEU A 77 7.19 1.57 1.38
C LEU A 77 5.77 2.00 0.97
N ARG A 78 5.19 3.01 1.64
CA ARG A 78 3.92 3.62 1.25
C ARG A 78 3.99 4.34 -0.08
N PHE A 79 5.08 5.05 -0.34
CA PHE A 79 5.26 5.72 -1.63
C PHE A 79 5.39 4.73 -2.79
N HIS A 80 5.95 3.54 -2.55
CA HIS A 80 5.95 2.45 -3.53
C HIS A 80 4.63 1.65 -3.57
N ALA A 81 3.63 2.03 -2.76
CA ALA A 81 2.36 1.33 -2.59
C ALA A 81 2.51 -0.16 -2.17
N LEU A 82 3.59 -0.53 -1.50
CA LEU A 82 3.87 -1.90 -1.03
C LEU A 82 3.34 -2.15 0.38
N ALA A 83 3.28 -1.10 1.21
CA ALA A 83 2.67 -1.12 2.53
C ALA A 83 1.77 0.11 2.68
N ALA A 84 0.76 0.04 3.54
CA ALA A 84 -0.07 1.18 3.87
C ALA A 84 -0.06 1.42 5.38
N LYS A 85 -0.05 2.70 5.76
CA LYS A 85 -0.28 3.10 7.15
C LYS A 85 -1.79 3.13 7.36
N ILE A 86 -2.25 2.55 8.45
CA ILE A 86 -3.63 2.66 8.90
C ILE A 86 -3.65 3.85 9.85
N ASP A 87 -4.24 4.95 9.43
CA ASP A 87 -4.54 6.04 10.35
C ASP A 87 -5.93 5.74 10.94
N ASP A 88 -5.96 5.33 12.21
CA ASP A 88 -7.22 5.33 12.95
C ASP A 88 -7.56 6.79 13.30
N GLU A 89 -8.70 7.06 13.95
CA GLU A 89 -9.15 8.42 14.33
C GLU A 89 -8.07 9.27 15.06
N SER A 90 -7.01 8.63 15.60
CA SER A 90 -5.76 9.29 15.97
C SER A 90 -4.65 9.09 14.91
N SER A 91 -4.13 10.21 14.40
CA SER A 91 -3.05 10.33 13.38
C SER A 91 -1.73 9.58 13.72
N HIS A 92 -1.63 8.98 14.90
CA HIS A 92 -0.42 8.40 15.47
C HIS A 92 -0.53 6.91 15.82
N SER A 93 -1.53 6.21 15.31
CA SER A 93 -1.83 4.81 15.65
C SER A 93 -0.67 3.82 15.39
N GLY A 94 0.32 4.17 14.55
CA GLY A 94 1.52 3.35 14.28
C GLY A 94 1.25 2.01 13.59
N PHE A 95 0.02 1.74 13.15
CA PHE A 95 -0.37 0.51 12.48
C PHE A 95 -0.09 0.55 10.98
N TRP A 96 0.35 -0.59 10.45
CA TRP A 96 0.68 -0.81 9.05
C TRP A 96 0.13 -2.13 8.55
N LEU A 97 -0.14 -2.18 7.24
CA LEU A 97 -0.55 -3.39 6.54
C LEU A 97 0.24 -3.59 5.25
N ILE A 98 0.31 -4.85 4.81
CA ILE A 98 0.80 -5.19 3.47
C ILE A 98 -0.33 -5.00 2.47
N THR A 99 -0.06 -4.23 1.41
CA THR A 99 -1.05 -4.02 0.35
C THR A 99 -1.09 -5.22 -0.59
N ARG A 100 -2.15 -5.34 -1.42
CA ARG A 100 -2.21 -6.34 -2.49
C ARG A 100 -0.99 -6.29 -3.41
N ARG A 101 -0.55 -5.07 -3.77
CA ARG A 101 0.63 -4.86 -4.60
C ARG A 101 1.91 -5.32 -3.87
N GLY A 102 2.01 -5.07 -2.56
CA GLY A 102 3.09 -5.57 -1.71
C GLY A 102 3.19 -7.08 -1.72
N ALA A 103 2.07 -7.77 -1.50
CA ALA A 103 2.02 -9.23 -1.51
C ALA A 103 2.38 -9.81 -2.90
N GLN A 104 1.85 -9.24 -3.98
CA GLN A 104 2.19 -9.64 -5.36
C GLN A 104 3.67 -9.40 -5.68
N PHE A 105 4.23 -8.28 -5.22
CA PHE A 105 5.65 -7.99 -5.39
C PHE A 105 6.52 -9.01 -4.66
N LEU A 106 6.21 -9.34 -3.41
CA LEU A 106 6.91 -10.38 -2.63
C LEU A 106 6.84 -11.75 -3.33
N ARG A 107 5.69 -12.11 -3.90
CA ARG A 107 5.52 -13.31 -4.73
C ARG A 107 6.26 -13.28 -6.07
N GLY A 108 6.81 -12.13 -6.46
CA GLY A 108 7.44 -11.96 -7.76
C GLY A 108 6.46 -11.92 -8.94
N LEU A 109 5.18 -11.67 -8.66
CA LEU A 109 4.12 -11.58 -9.68
C LEU A 109 4.04 -10.19 -10.33
N THR A 110 4.50 -9.15 -9.62
CA THR A 110 4.42 -7.76 -10.07
C THR A 110 5.78 -7.09 -9.97
N ALA A 111 6.14 -6.29 -10.98
CA ALA A 111 7.28 -5.39 -10.94
C ALA A 111 6.85 -3.98 -10.46
N VAL A 112 7.75 -3.27 -9.79
CA VAL A 112 7.49 -1.91 -9.29
C VAL A 112 8.58 -0.93 -9.72
N PRO A 113 8.27 0.37 -9.86
CA PRO A 113 9.27 1.39 -10.17
C PRO A 113 10.40 1.40 -9.15
N GLN A 114 11.65 1.43 -9.63
CA GLN A 114 12.84 1.48 -8.78
C GLN A 114 12.86 2.74 -7.93
N ARG A 115 12.38 3.86 -8.48
CA ARG A 115 12.22 5.13 -7.75
C ARG A 115 10.84 5.71 -7.96
N VAL A 116 10.37 6.42 -6.94
CA VAL A 116 9.12 7.19 -6.97
C VAL A 116 9.40 8.62 -6.56
N LYS A 117 8.81 9.57 -7.27
CA LYS A 117 8.95 11.00 -6.97
C LYS A 117 7.79 11.44 -6.12
N THR A 118 8.08 12.13 -5.03
CA THR A 118 7.04 12.66 -4.14
C THR A 118 7.09 14.17 -4.05
N TYR A 119 5.92 14.75 -3.86
CA TYR A 119 5.71 16.16 -3.54
C TYR A 119 4.57 16.26 -2.53
N ARG A 120 4.79 16.98 -1.41
CA ARG A 120 3.81 17.14 -0.32
C ARG A 120 3.17 15.81 0.11
N ASN A 121 4.01 14.81 0.36
CA ASN A 121 3.61 13.47 0.83
C ASN A 121 2.75 12.65 -0.16
N ARG A 122 2.65 13.09 -1.41
CA ARG A 122 1.96 12.41 -2.50
C ARG A 122 2.95 11.98 -3.58
N VAL A 123 2.71 10.84 -4.20
CA VAL A 123 3.48 10.38 -5.36
C VAL A 123 3.00 11.16 -6.57
N ILE A 124 3.94 11.78 -7.30
CA ILE A 124 3.64 12.58 -8.50
C ILE A 124 4.21 11.97 -9.77
N ASP A 125 5.23 11.11 -9.65
CA ASP A 125 5.92 10.53 -10.80
C ASP A 125 6.61 9.20 -10.43
N HIS A 126 6.94 8.40 -11.44
CA HIS A 126 7.56 7.10 -11.31
C HIS A 126 8.73 6.96 -12.27
N ASP A 127 9.79 6.29 -11.83
CA ASP A 127 10.91 5.93 -12.70
C ASP A 127 10.47 4.85 -13.71
N GLU A 128 10.92 4.95 -14.96
CA GLU A 128 10.61 3.97 -16.01
C GLU A 128 11.21 2.60 -15.70
N LYS A 129 12.32 2.59 -14.97
CA LYS A 129 13.00 1.37 -14.58
C LYS A 129 12.19 0.60 -13.54
N LEU A 130 11.70 -0.57 -13.93
CA LEU A 130 11.02 -1.51 -13.05
C LEU A 130 11.99 -2.49 -12.39
N VAL A 131 11.65 -2.93 -11.18
CA VAL A 131 12.37 -3.95 -10.42
C VAL A 131 11.40 -4.96 -9.83
N THR A 132 11.87 -6.19 -9.68
CA THR A 132 11.17 -7.32 -9.08
C THR A 132 11.85 -7.72 -7.78
N ILE A 133 11.19 -8.54 -6.97
CA ILE A 133 11.78 -9.10 -5.74
C ILE A 133 13.06 -9.91 -6.02
N ARG A 134 13.18 -10.50 -7.22
CA ARG A 134 14.36 -11.28 -7.64
C ARG A 134 15.63 -10.44 -7.73
N ASP A 135 15.51 -9.15 -8.08
CA ASP A 135 16.64 -8.20 -8.14
C ASP A 135 17.31 -7.94 -6.77
N TYR A 136 16.64 -8.35 -5.70
CA TYR A 136 17.04 -8.17 -4.30
C TYR A 136 17.43 -9.48 -3.61
N GLN A 137 17.28 -10.65 -4.25
CA GLN A 137 17.51 -11.99 -3.65
C GLN A 137 18.87 -12.16 -2.97
N ARG A 138 19.93 -11.54 -3.51
CA ARG A 138 21.30 -11.65 -2.98
C ARG A 138 21.74 -10.43 -2.16
N LYS A 139 20.86 -9.44 -2.01
CA LYS A 139 21.16 -8.14 -1.34
C LYS A 139 20.42 -7.98 -0.02
N VAL A 140 19.42 -8.81 0.22
CA VAL A 140 18.67 -8.85 1.48
C VAL A 140 19.23 -9.98 2.31
N THR A 141 19.39 -9.75 3.61
CA THR A 141 20.01 -10.71 4.55
C THR A 141 19.28 -12.05 4.61
N TRP A 142 17.98 -12.07 4.32
CA TRP A 142 17.16 -13.28 4.28
C TRP A 142 16.10 -13.19 3.18
N PHE A 143 16.07 -14.20 2.31
CA PHE A 143 15.08 -14.34 1.24
C PHE A 143 14.31 -15.65 1.43
N GLU A 144 13.00 -15.57 1.67
CA GLU A 144 12.15 -16.76 1.70
C GLU A 144 11.97 -17.29 0.28
N ARG A 145 12.03 -18.60 0.10
CA ARG A 145 11.80 -19.23 -1.22
C ARG A 145 10.34 -19.15 -1.65
N GLU A 146 9.42 -19.04 -0.68
CA GLU A 146 7.97 -19.09 -0.89
C GLU A 146 7.29 -17.94 -0.15
N PHE A 147 6.63 -17.05 -0.89
CA PHE A 147 5.85 -15.93 -0.35
C PHE A 147 4.35 -16.20 -0.54
N ASP A 148 3.86 -17.36 -0.15
CA ASP A 148 2.44 -17.72 -0.31
C ASP A 148 1.60 -17.00 0.75
N TYR A 149 1.16 -15.77 0.45
CA TYR A 149 0.24 -15.01 1.29
C TYR A 149 -0.87 -14.38 0.48
N ASP A 150 -2.03 -15.02 0.46
CA ASP A 150 -3.26 -14.42 0.00
C ASP A 150 -3.83 -13.51 1.08
N ILE A 151 -3.98 -12.22 0.75
CA ILE A 151 -4.65 -11.29 1.65
C ILE A 151 -6.11 -11.73 1.70
N ALA A 152 -6.49 -12.42 2.78
CA ALA A 152 -7.89 -12.54 3.13
C ALA A 152 -8.42 -11.11 3.28
N MET A 153 -9.30 -10.69 2.36
CA MET A 153 -10.13 -9.52 2.64
C MET A 153 -10.87 -9.82 3.94
N PRO A 154 -10.95 -8.89 4.90
CA PRO A 154 -11.90 -9.08 5.99
C PRO A 154 -13.25 -9.32 5.33
N GLU A 155 -13.86 -10.47 5.61
CA GLU A 155 -15.20 -10.78 5.14
C GLU A 155 -16.07 -9.61 5.58
N THR A 156 -16.44 -8.78 4.61
CA THR A 156 -17.43 -7.76 4.86
C THR A 156 -18.67 -8.58 5.12
N LYS A 157 -19.09 -8.68 6.38
CA LYS A 157 -20.42 -9.20 6.71
C LYS A 157 -21.39 -8.28 6.00
N VAL A 158 -21.74 -8.62 4.77
CA VAL A 158 -22.89 -8.06 4.11
C VAL A 158 -24.04 -8.58 4.96
N GLU A 159 -24.56 -7.73 5.83
CA GLU A 159 -25.86 -7.97 6.43
C GLU A 159 -26.83 -8.07 5.26
N LEU A 160 -27.08 -9.30 4.80
CA LEU A 160 -28.19 -9.55 3.90
C LEU A 160 -29.42 -8.99 4.62
N PRO A 161 -30.19 -8.09 3.98
CA PRO A 161 -31.39 -7.57 4.59
C PRO A 161 -32.23 -8.78 4.99
N ALA A 162 -32.58 -8.84 6.28
CA ALA A 162 -33.36 -9.93 6.84
C ALA A 162 -34.53 -10.20 5.90
N LEU A 163 -34.59 -11.41 5.35
CA LEU A 163 -35.74 -11.87 4.58
C LEU A 163 -36.98 -11.57 5.42
N MET A 164 -37.76 -10.59 4.97
CA MET A 164 -39.06 -10.30 5.56
C MET A 164 -39.84 -11.60 5.59
N PRO A 165 -40.46 -11.99 6.72
CA PRO A 165 -41.31 -13.15 6.74
C PRO A 165 -42.40 -12.92 5.69
N ILE A 166 -42.47 -13.83 4.72
CA ILE A 166 -43.58 -13.92 3.78
C ILE A 166 -44.79 -14.32 4.62
N SER A 167 -45.46 -13.34 5.22
CA SER A 167 -46.83 -13.52 5.68
C SER A 167 -47.71 -13.61 4.44
N LEU A 168 -48.46 -14.71 4.38
CA LEU A 168 -49.40 -15.04 3.33
C LEU A 168 -50.21 -13.82 2.86
N GLY A 169 -50.32 -13.64 1.53
CA GLY A 169 -51.54 -13.05 0.96
C GLY A 169 -51.43 -11.77 0.11
N VAL A 170 -50.26 -11.40 -0.43
CA VAL A 170 -50.21 -10.33 -1.45
C VAL A 170 -49.50 -10.83 -2.71
N VAL A 171 -50.31 -11.13 -3.74
CA VAL A 171 -49.81 -11.40 -5.09
C VAL A 171 -49.36 -10.07 -5.70
N TYR A 172 -48.06 -9.80 -5.67
CA TYR A 172 -47.49 -8.70 -6.46
C TYR A 172 -47.40 -9.14 -7.92
N ARG A 173 -48.28 -8.57 -8.75
CA ARG A 173 -48.21 -8.66 -10.23
C ARG A 173 -46.99 -7.85 -10.69
N PHE A 174 -45.87 -8.54 -10.94
CA PHE A 174 -44.72 -7.94 -11.61
C PHE A 174 -45.11 -7.63 -13.06
N GLU A 175 -45.32 -6.35 -13.39
CA GLU A 175 -45.30 -5.90 -14.77
C GLU A 175 -43.88 -6.03 -15.30
N MET A 176 -43.65 -7.00 -16.18
CA MET A 176 -42.40 -7.12 -16.92
C MET A 176 -42.28 -5.92 -17.87
N ALA A 177 -41.31 -5.05 -17.58
CA ALA A 177 -40.90 -3.98 -18.48
C ALA A 177 -40.56 -4.58 -19.85
N ARG A 178 -41.33 -4.19 -20.88
CA ARG A 178 -41.11 -4.61 -22.26
C ARG A 178 -39.78 -4.04 -22.77
N GLU A 179 -38.97 -4.94 -23.31
CA GLU A 179 -37.72 -4.69 -24.01
C GLU A 179 -37.95 -3.74 -25.22
N PRO A 180 -37.21 -2.63 -25.37
CA PRO A 180 -37.35 -1.78 -26.53
C PRO A 180 -36.70 -2.44 -27.75
N GLN A 181 -37.52 -2.70 -28.77
CA GLN A 181 -37.08 -3.22 -30.07
C GLN A 181 -36.03 -2.29 -30.71
N ARG A 182 -34.89 -2.89 -31.09
CA ARG A 182 -33.88 -2.27 -31.95
C ARG A 182 -34.52 -1.88 -33.28
N GLN A 183 -34.55 -0.58 -33.57
CA GLN A 183 -34.77 -0.10 -34.93
C GLN A 183 -33.46 -0.25 -35.73
N LEU A 184 -33.50 -1.14 -36.71
CA LEU A 184 -32.55 -1.20 -37.81
C LEU A 184 -32.81 0.00 -38.72
N PHE A 185 -31.84 0.90 -38.84
CA PHE A 185 -31.78 1.85 -39.95
C PHE A 185 -30.75 1.35 -40.96
N ALA A 186 -31.25 1.13 -42.18
CA ALA A 186 -30.47 1.06 -43.41
C ALA A 186 -30.04 2.47 -43.84
#